data_AF-A0A431L6K5-F1
#
_entry.id   AF-A0A431L6K5-F1
#
_cell.length_a   1.000
_cell.length_b   1.000
_cell.length_c   1.000
_cell.angle_alpha   90.00
_cell.angle_beta   90.00
_cell.angle_gamma   90.00
#
_symmetry.space_group_name_H-M   'P 1'
#
loop_
_entity.id
_entity.type
_entity.pdbx_description
1 polymer ?
#
loop_
_entity_poly.entity_id
_entity_poly.type
_entity_poly.pdbx_seq_one_letter_code
_entity_poly.pdbx_strand_id
1 'polypeptide(L)'
;MSKKSNKEQRGDETPPQTNFGPNDTDTVRIAQLDCSPSLNDLYQALESAKSELGKKFELSWNVGGSKSDFILSVACPPDQGIPPDWSLSMPDGTIAWSYLGDDVALIQLHVRNLSGSNDNKVPAFPDFSFNNISSSDANDPFPFGELGTVATVEVIDWEPFNAPIARDFNALRQYHEMLQQPETGIMSQWWIMYFLEQEYYRYKACSFPVTLAVFDLTMRTPRGLSPLSVSHIKQIGQRVTNAKRKIDLFGHFGSTLYALMLPHTELSAGTMVANRIKSLITNHQEEFGWDNSQINVRMGIASIPTSAQDLNGLIMQAVEDLKATAAVS
;
A
#
# COMPACT_ATOMS: atom_id res chain seq x y z
N MET A 1 84.47 -25.79 35.61
CA MET A 1 83.45 -26.84 35.37
C MET A 1 82.48 -26.31 34.33
N SER A 2 82.64 -26.72 33.07
CA SER A 2 81.69 -27.58 32.31
C SER A 2 80.36 -26.88 31.98
N LYS A 3 80.16 -26.45 30.71
CA LYS A 3 79.46 -27.19 29.62
C LYS A 3 77.94 -27.31 29.92
N LYS A 4 76.98 -26.86 29.09
CA LYS A 4 76.78 -27.11 27.65
C LYS A 4 75.67 -26.23 27.05
N SER A 5 75.76 -26.04 25.74
CA SER A 5 74.83 -25.45 24.77
C SER A 5 73.69 -26.42 24.34
N ASN A 6 72.52 -25.88 23.96
CA ASN A 6 71.74 -26.20 22.73
C ASN A 6 70.59 -25.19 22.58
N LYS A 7 70.46 -24.38 21.49
CA LYS A 7 70.02 -24.68 20.10
C LYS A 7 68.59 -25.25 20.09
N GLU A 8 67.58 -24.50 19.65
CA GLU A 8 66.93 -24.46 18.32
C GLU A 8 65.56 -23.76 18.54
N GLN A 9 64.80 -23.17 17.61
CA GLN A 9 64.83 -22.96 16.16
C GLN A 9 63.82 -21.83 15.88
N ARG A 10 64.05 -21.09 14.80
CA ARG A 10 63.22 -20.00 14.28
C ARG A 10 62.26 -20.60 13.24
N GLY A 11 60.96 -20.43 13.40
CA GLY A 11 59.93 -20.82 12.44
C GLY A 11 59.09 -19.61 12.05
N ASP A 12 59.13 -19.30 10.76
CA ASP A 12 58.34 -18.30 10.05
C ASP A 12 56.87 -18.76 9.99
N GLU A 13 55.93 -17.98 10.50
CA GLU A 13 54.49 -18.22 10.28
C GLU A 13 53.94 -17.15 9.32
N THR A 14 53.91 -17.52 8.04
CA THR A 14 53.03 -16.93 7.03
C THR A 14 51.56 -17.11 7.43
N PRO A 15 50.69 -16.11 7.20
CA PRO A 15 49.27 -16.21 7.54
C PRO A 15 48.57 -17.28 6.69
N PRO A 16 47.60 -18.02 7.25
CA PRO A 16 46.89 -19.05 6.52
C PRO A 16 46.00 -18.41 5.44
N GLN A 17 46.34 -18.70 4.18
CA GLN A 17 45.41 -18.56 3.07
C GLN A 17 44.31 -19.61 3.22
N THR A 18 43.10 -19.20 3.62
CA THR A 18 41.92 -20.04 3.54
C THR A 18 41.35 -19.97 2.13
N ASN A 19 41.71 -20.98 1.33
CA ASN A 19 41.02 -21.35 0.10
C ASN A 19 39.56 -21.68 0.43
N PHE A 20 38.63 -20.78 0.08
CA PHE A 20 37.21 -21.12 0.00
C PHE A 20 36.94 -21.73 -1.38
N GLY A 21 37.05 -23.06 -1.46
CA GLY A 21 36.33 -23.85 -2.46
C GLY A 21 34.89 -24.10 -2.01
N PRO A 22 33.94 -24.31 -2.94
CA PRO A 22 32.51 -24.36 -2.63
C PRO A 22 32.16 -25.72 -2.00
N ASN A 23 31.93 -25.75 -0.70
CA ASN A 23 31.33 -26.91 -0.04
C ASN A 23 29.81 -26.73 -0.01
N ASP A 24 29.14 -27.61 -0.75
CA ASP A 24 27.71 -27.67 -1.03
C ASP A 24 26.89 -28.30 0.13
N THR A 25 27.26 -28.01 1.39
CA THR A 25 26.71 -28.69 2.59
C THR A 25 25.74 -27.87 3.44
N ASP A 26 25.48 -26.60 3.09
CA ASP A 26 24.66 -25.67 3.89
C ASP A 26 23.26 -25.37 3.30
N THR A 27 22.85 -26.12 2.27
CA THR A 27 21.58 -25.93 1.57
C THR A 27 20.58 -27.02 1.95
N VAL A 28 19.43 -26.62 2.52
CA VAL A 28 18.31 -27.49 2.87
C VAL A 28 17.18 -27.30 1.87
N ARG A 29 16.84 -28.34 1.11
CA ARG A 29 15.70 -28.31 0.17
C ARG A 29 14.43 -28.77 0.88
N ILE A 30 13.42 -27.91 0.95
CA ILE A 30 12.21 -28.14 1.75
C ILE A 30 11.22 -29.07 1.02
N ALA A 31 10.85 -28.73 -0.22
CA ALA A 31 9.99 -29.55 -1.08
C ALA A 31 9.99 -28.99 -2.51
N GLN A 32 9.76 -29.87 -3.50
CA GLN A 32 9.42 -29.46 -4.86
C GLN A 32 7.90 -29.26 -4.93
N LEU A 33 7.47 -28.06 -5.32
CA LEU A 33 6.07 -27.69 -5.44
C LEU A 33 5.61 -27.85 -6.90
N ASP A 34 4.35 -28.24 -7.06
CA ASP A 34 3.71 -28.37 -8.38
C ASP A 34 3.37 -27.01 -9.01
N CYS A 35 3.37 -25.94 -8.21
CA CYS A 35 3.07 -24.57 -8.65
C CYS A 35 3.86 -23.53 -7.83
N SER A 36 3.74 -22.26 -8.23
CA SER A 36 4.38 -21.13 -7.54
C SER A 36 3.99 -21.09 -6.05
N PRO A 37 4.94 -20.83 -5.13
CA PRO A 37 4.70 -20.90 -3.69
C PRO A 37 3.61 -19.94 -3.23
N SER A 38 2.72 -20.42 -2.36
CA SER A 38 1.71 -19.59 -1.69
C SER A 38 2.33 -18.75 -0.58
N LEU A 39 1.59 -17.75 -0.08
CA LEU A 39 2.06 -16.93 1.04
C LEU A 39 2.38 -17.77 2.28
N ASN A 40 1.60 -18.85 2.51
CA ASN A 40 1.83 -19.77 3.63
C ASN A 40 3.15 -20.55 3.48
N ASP A 41 3.50 -20.99 2.27
CA ASP A 41 4.74 -21.72 2.02
C ASP A 41 5.96 -20.84 2.25
N LEU A 42 5.86 -19.56 1.87
CA LEU A 42 6.92 -18.58 2.11
C LEU A 42 7.10 -18.30 3.61
N TYR A 43 6.01 -18.21 4.39
CA TYR A 43 6.11 -18.07 5.85
C TYR A 43 6.76 -19.29 6.49
N GLN A 44 6.42 -20.50 6.07
CA GLN A 44 7.04 -21.73 6.58
C GLN A 44 8.53 -21.80 6.24
N ALA A 45 8.91 -21.41 5.02
CA ALA A 45 10.32 -21.35 4.62
C ALA A 45 11.11 -20.33 5.46
N LEU A 46 10.52 -19.15 5.71
CA LEU A 46 11.12 -18.14 6.56
C LEU A 46 11.27 -18.59 8.01
N GLU A 47 10.25 -19.25 8.56
CA GLU A 47 10.28 -19.78 9.93
C GLU A 47 11.35 -20.88 10.08
N SER A 48 11.50 -21.73 9.07
CA SER A 48 12.56 -22.74 9.01
C SER A 48 13.96 -22.11 8.90
N ALA A 49 14.10 -21.05 8.10
CA ALA A 49 15.36 -20.30 8.02
C ALA A 49 15.72 -19.59 9.33
N LYS A 50 14.73 -19.11 10.08
CA LYS A 50 14.95 -18.50 11.39
C LYS A 50 15.31 -19.51 12.47
N SER A 51 14.81 -20.75 12.39
CA SER A 51 15.13 -21.80 13.36
C SER A 51 16.54 -22.37 13.16
N GLU A 52 17.04 -22.39 11.93
CA GLU A 52 18.37 -22.87 11.57
C GLU A 52 19.23 -21.76 10.94
N LEU A 53 19.71 -20.84 11.79
CA LEU A 53 20.56 -19.72 11.36
C LEU A 53 21.81 -20.19 10.60
N GLY A 54 22.15 -19.45 9.54
CA GLY A 54 23.30 -19.72 8.67
C GLY A 54 23.04 -20.74 7.57
N LYS A 55 21.89 -21.43 7.57
CA LYS A 55 21.53 -22.36 6.49
C LYS A 55 20.66 -21.67 5.44
N LYS A 56 20.82 -22.14 4.19
CA LYS A 56 20.05 -21.69 3.04
C LYS A 56 18.92 -22.67 2.78
N PHE A 57 17.68 -22.20 2.77
CA PHE A 57 16.50 -23.00 2.48
C PHE A 57 16.04 -22.76 1.06
N GLU A 58 15.80 -23.83 0.30
CA GLU A 58 15.39 -23.77 -1.11
C GLU A 58 13.99 -24.37 -1.33
N LEU A 59 13.15 -23.62 -2.03
CA LEU A 59 11.87 -24.02 -2.59
C LEU A 59 11.99 -24.07 -4.11
N SER A 60 11.72 -25.22 -4.72
CA SER A 60 11.70 -25.34 -6.18
C SER A 60 10.29 -25.60 -6.70
N TRP A 61 9.93 -25.02 -7.85
CA TRP A 61 8.67 -25.32 -8.52
C TRP A 61 8.80 -25.25 -10.03
N ASN A 62 7.89 -25.97 -10.68
CA ASN A 62 7.79 -25.98 -12.13
C ASN A 62 6.58 -25.16 -12.60
N VAL A 63 6.73 -24.40 -13.68
CA VAL A 63 5.61 -23.77 -14.37
C VAL A 63 5.33 -24.60 -15.62
N GLY A 64 4.15 -25.21 -15.64
CA GLY A 64 3.75 -26.29 -16.54
C GLY A 64 4.29 -26.15 -17.97
N GLY A 65 5.27 -26.99 -18.30
CA GLY A 65 5.86 -27.10 -19.64
C GLY A 65 7.36 -26.78 -19.72
N SER A 66 7.96 -26.21 -18.68
CA SER A 66 9.41 -25.97 -18.62
C SER A 66 10.16 -27.20 -18.09
N LYS A 67 11.33 -27.50 -18.66
CA LYS A 67 12.20 -28.61 -18.20
C LYS A 67 13.04 -28.27 -16.96
N SER A 68 12.87 -27.06 -16.43
CA SER A 68 13.79 -26.45 -15.50
C SER A 68 13.00 -25.73 -14.43
N ASP A 69 13.37 -25.96 -13.17
CA ASP A 69 12.62 -25.45 -12.03
C ASP A 69 13.09 -24.03 -11.67
N PHE A 70 12.15 -23.19 -11.24
CA PHE A 70 12.48 -21.97 -10.51
C PHE A 70 12.94 -22.37 -9.11
N ILE A 71 13.94 -21.68 -8.57
CA ILE A 71 14.45 -21.95 -7.22
C ILE A 71 14.41 -20.65 -6.43
N LEU A 72 13.50 -20.57 -5.46
CA LEU A 72 13.52 -19.51 -4.46
C LEU A 72 14.35 -19.99 -3.28
N SER A 73 15.23 -19.13 -2.78
CA SER A 73 16.03 -19.42 -1.61
C SER A 73 15.92 -18.33 -0.57
N VAL A 74 15.98 -18.74 0.70
CA VAL A 74 15.98 -17.85 1.86
C VAL A 74 17.07 -18.28 2.84
N ALA A 75 17.87 -17.33 3.31
CA ALA A 75 18.88 -17.56 4.33
C ALA A 75 18.79 -16.49 5.41
N CYS A 76 18.85 -16.91 6.67
CA CYS A 76 18.99 -16.00 7.81
C CYS A 76 20.46 -16.02 8.24
N PRO A 77 21.20 -14.90 8.10
CA PRO A 77 22.59 -14.82 8.56
C PRO A 77 22.69 -15.11 10.07
N PRO A 78 23.80 -15.71 10.54
CA PRO A 78 23.99 -16.01 11.96
C PRO A 78 24.14 -14.76 12.84
N ASP A 79 24.44 -13.60 12.23
CA ASP A 79 24.58 -12.34 12.93
C ASP A 79 23.22 -11.74 13.29
N GLN A 80 23.01 -11.50 14.59
CA GLN A 80 21.78 -10.92 15.10
C GLN A 80 21.57 -9.50 14.53
N GLY A 81 20.46 -9.32 13.81
CA GLY A 81 20.02 -8.02 13.29
C GLY A 81 20.17 -7.85 11.77
N ILE A 82 20.77 -8.80 11.05
CA ILE A 82 20.74 -8.79 9.59
C ILE A 82 19.40 -9.38 9.12
N PRO A 83 18.65 -8.70 8.23
CA PRO A 83 17.41 -9.25 7.69
C PRO A 83 17.67 -10.53 6.88
N PRO A 84 16.65 -11.38 6.70
CA PRO A 84 16.78 -12.56 5.86
C PRO A 84 17.05 -12.16 4.40
N ASP A 85 17.94 -12.91 3.76
CA ASP A 85 18.29 -12.76 2.35
C ASP A 85 17.49 -13.73 1.50
N TRP A 86 16.74 -13.18 0.55
CA TRP A 86 15.94 -13.92 -0.41
C TRP A 86 16.56 -13.81 -1.80
N SER A 87 16.66 -14.91 -2.53
CA SER A 87 17.04 -14.85 -3.95
C SER A 87 16.26 -15.86 -4.79
N LEU A 88 15.84 -15.42 -5.97
CA LEU A 88 15.18 -16.26 -6.96
C LEU A 88 16.12 -16.55 -8.12
N SER A 89 16.36 -17.83 -8.35
CA SER A 89 17.10 -18.32 -9.52
C SER A 89 16.14 -18.82 -10.58
N MET A 90 16.41 -18.41 -11.80
CA MET A 90 15.70 -18.85 -13.00
C MET A 90 16.14 -20.28 -13.39
N PRO A 91 15.32 -20.96 -14.21
CA PRO A 91 15.66 -22.19 -14.94
C PRO A 91 17.07 -22.33 -15.54
N ASP A 92 17.67 -21.23 -15.97
CA ASP A 92 18.99 -21.19 -16.61
C ASP A 92 20.13 -21.01 -15.61
N GLY A 93 19.82 -20.98 -14.31
CA GLY A 93 20.76 -20.77 -13.22
C GLY A 93 21.11 -19.31 -12.95
N THR A 94 20.54 -18.36 -13.71
CA THR A 94 20.73 -16.93 -13.44
C THR A 94 19.89 -16.48 -12.25
N ILE A 95 20.45 -15.60 -11.42
CA ILE A 95 19.70 -14.99 -10.32
C ILE A 95 18.84 -13.87 -10.91
N ALA A 96 17.53 -14.04 -10.87
CA ALA A 96 16.57 -13.03 -11.33
C ALA A 96 16.60 -11.79 -10.43
N TRP A 97 16.66 -12.00 -9.12
CA TRP A 97 16.74 -10.94 -8.12
C TRP A 97 17.23 -11.47 -6.77
N SER A 98 17.71 -10.54 -5.94
CA SER A 98 17.97 -10.74 -4.52
C SER A 98 17.29 -9.63 -3.71
N TYR A 99 16.82 -9.95 -2.51
CA TYR A 99 16.10 -9.04 -1.64
C TYR A 99 16.42 -9.33 -0.18
N LEU A 100 16.84 -8.29 0.54
CA LEU A 100 17.14 -8.36 1.96
C LEU A 100 15.96 -7.78 2.75
N GLY A 101 15.18 -8.63 3.43
CA GLY A 101 14.04 -8.17 4.22
C GLY A 101 13.04 -9.27 4.58
N ASP A 102 12.21 -8.99 5.59
CA ASP A 102 11.22 -9.91 6.17
C ASP A 102 9.80 -9.76 5.58
N ASP A 103 9.61 -8.87 4.60
CA ASP A 103 8.33 -8.65 3.94
C ASP A 103 8.00 -9.78 2.94
N VAL A 104 7.35 -10.82 3.45
CA VAL A 104 6.93 -12.00 2.68
C VAL A 104 5.90 -11.65 1.58
N ALA A 105 5.10 -10.59 1.76
CA ALA A 105 4.12 -10.18 0.77
C ALA A 105 4.79 -9.59 -0.48
N LEU A 106 5.87 -8.83 -0.28
CA LEU A 106 6.68 -8.31 -1.39
C LEU A 106 7.39 -9.44 -2.14
N ILE A 107 7.95 -10.43 -1.42
CA ILE A 107 8.55 -11.63 -2.03
C ILE A 107 7.54 -12.37 -2.91
N GLN A 108 6.31 -12.56 -2.41
CA GLN A 108 5.25 -13.21 -3.18
C GLN A 108 4.94 -12.47 -4.49
N LEU A 109 4.93 -11.13 -4.45
CA LEU A 109 4.71 -10.31 -5.63
C LEU A 109 5.83 -10.50 -6.67
N HIS A 110 7.09 -10.50 -6.23
CA HIS A 110 8.24 -10.73 -7.12
C HIS A 110 8.21 -12.12 -7.76
N VAL A 111 7.91 -13.17 -6.97
CA VAL A 111 7.76 -14.54 -7.47
C VAL A 111 6.66 -14.61 -8.52
N ARG A 112 5.50 -14.02 -8.24
CA ARG A 112 4.34 -14.06 -9.15
C ARG A 112 4.61 -13.37 -10.49
N ASN A 113 5.28 -12.21 -10.45
CA ASN A 113 5.60 -11.46 -11.67
C ASN A 113 6.57 -12.22 -12.60
N LEU A 114 7.45 -13.05 -12.05
CA LEU A 114 8.48 -13.76 -12.83
C LEU A 114 8.07 -15.17 -13.23
N SER A 115 7.28 -15.87 -12.41
CA SER A 115 6.83 -17.22 -12.74
C SER A 115 5.70 -17.26 -13.78
N GLY A 116 5.13 -16.12 -14.18
CA GLY A 116 4.08 -16.06 -15.20
C GLY A 116 2.88 -16.98 -14.88
N SER A 117 2.70 -17.33 -13.60
CA SER A 117 1.69 -18.31 -13.17
C SER A 117 0.31 -17.75 -13.46
N ASN A 118 -0.29 -18.28 -14.53
CA ASN A 118 -1.66 -18.05 -14.97
C ASN A 118 -2.68 -18.76 -14.06
N ASP A 119 -2.42 -18.86 -12.75
CA ASP A 119 -3.47 -19.08 -11.76
C ASP A 119 -4.35 -17.82 -11.70
N ASN A 120 -5.11 -17.63 -12.77
CA ASN A 120 -6.10 -16.61 -13.05
C ASN A 120 -7.34 -16.85 -12.18
N LYS A 121 -7.15 -16.74 -10.87
CA LYS A 121 -8.20 -16.32 -9.92
C LYS A 121 -7.92 -14.94 -9.34
N VAL A 122 -7.17 -14.12 -10.09
CA VAL A 122 -7.22 -12.66 -9.98
C VAL A 122 -7.61 -12.19 -11.38
N PRO A 123 -8.63 -11.31 -11.54
CA PRO A 123 -8.97 -10.81 -12.86
C PRO A 123 -7.72 -10.18 -13.46
N ALA A 124 -7.36 -10.59 -14.67
CA ALA A 124 -6.30 -9.98 -15.44
C ALA A 124 -6.41 -8.45 -15.32
N PHE A 125 -5.31 -7.79 -14.99
CA PHE A 125 -5.20 -6.37 -15.27
C PHE A 125 -5.65 -6.17 -16.73
N PRO A 126 -6.58 -5.24 -17.02
CA PRO A 126 -6.91 -4.96 -18.40
C PRO A 126 -5.62 -4.62 -19.11
N ASP A 127 -5.34 -5.36 -20.17
CA ASP A 127 -4.22 -5.13 -21.06
C ASP A 127 -4.30 -3.67 -21.54
N PHE A 128 -3.36 -2.82 -21.10
CA PHE A 128 -3.22 -1.45 -21.60
C PHE A 128 -2.54 -1.48 -22.98
N SER A 129 -3.07 -2.31 -23.88
CA SER A 129 -2.83 -2.21 -25.30
C SER A 129 -3.64 -1.02 -25.82
N PHE A 130 -2.99 0.13 -26.00
CA PHE A 130 -3.54 1.32 -26.70
C PHE A 130 -3.76 1.07 -28.21
N ASN A 131 -4.15 -0.14 -28.63
CA ASN A 131 -4.20 -0.53 -30.03
C ASN A 131 -5.60 -0.53 -30.65
N ASN A 132 -6.62 0.04 -30.00
CA ASN A 132 -7.96 0.07 -30.59
C ASN A 132 -8.75 1.36 -30.29
N ILE A 133 -8.11 2.52 -30.47
CA ILE A 133 -8.86 3.75 -30.74
C ILE A 133 -8.94 3.90 -32.26
N SER A 134 -10.07 3.51 -32.84
CA SER A 134 -10.43 3.90 -34.20
C SER A 134 -10.64 5.41 -34.23
N SER A 135 -9.72 6.13 -34.86
CA SER A 135 -9.79 7.56 -35.12
C SER A 135 -11.03 7.91 -35.95
N SER A 136 -12.07 8.50 -35.33
CA SER A 136 -13.07 9.24 -36.11
C SER A 136 -13.78 10.38 -35.38
N ASP A 137 -13.57 10.61 -34.08
CA ASP A 137 -14.15 11.79 -33.42
C ASP A 137 -13.24 13.01 -33.51
N ALA A 138 -13.58 13.88 -34.47
CA ALA A 138 -12.84 15.08 -34.87
C ALA A 138 -12.96 16.28 -33.89
N ASN A 139 -13.06 16.04 -32.58
CA ASN A 139 -13.19 17.11 -31.56
C ASN A 139 -12.40 16.84 -30.26
N ASP A 140 -11.24 16.19 -30.36
CA ASP A 140 -10.33 16.07 -29.22
C ASP A 140 -9.40 17.30 -29.14
N PRO A 141 -9.41 18.09 -28.05
CA PRO A 141 -8.58 19.29 -27.89
C PRO A 141 -7.07 19.01 -27.68
N PHE A 142 -6.63 17.75 -27.73
CA PHE A 142 -5.23 17.37 -27.64
C PHE A 142 -4.77 16.66 -28.91
N PRO A 143 -4.14 17.35 -29.89
CA PRO A 143 -3.56 16.68 -31.04
C PRO A 143 -2.31 15.94 -30.59
N PHE A 144 -2.40 14.61 -30.48
CA PHE A 144 -1.21 13.76 -30.47
C PHE A 144 -0.53 13.92 -31.84
N GLY A 145 0.63 14.57 -31.85
CA GLY A 145 1.44 14.78 -33.06
C GLY A 145 1.85 13.45 -33.68
N GLU A 146 1.90 13.42 -35.01
CA GLU A 146 2.36 12.27 -35.80
C GLU A 146 3.71 11.76 -35.29
N LEU A 147 3.80 10.45 -35.06
CA LEU A 147 5.04 9.76 -34.68
C LEU A 147 6.08 9.94 -35.79
N GLY A 148 6.97 10.91 -35.59
CA GLY A 148 8.20 11.06 -36.36
C GLY A 148 9.06 9.80 -36.26
N THR A 149 9.73 9.50 -37.36
CA THR A 149 10.74 8.45 -37.54
C THR A 149 11.61 8.20 -36.30
N VAL A 150 11.73 6.92 -35.95
CA VAL A 150 12.61 6.31 -34.92
C VAL A 150 13.78 7.22 -34.55
N ALA A 151 13.60 7.99 -33.47
CA ALA A 151 14.71 8.64 -32.80
C ALA A 151 15.61 7.53 -32.26
N THR A 152 16.89 7.59 -32.62
CA THR A 152 17.94 6.80 -31.99
C THR A 152 17.79 6.92 -30.48
N VAL A 153 17.65 5.79 -29.79
CA VAL A 153 17.64 5.73 -28.32
C VAL A 153 18.96 6.32 -27.85
N GLU A 154 18.95 7.59 -27.46
CA GLU A 154 20.00 8.15 -26.64
C GLU A 154 19.97 7.36 -25.34
N VAL A 155 21.06 6.65 -25.07
CA VAL A 155 21.32 6.06 -23.77
C VAL A 155 21.25 7.23 -22.78
N ILE A 156 20.15 7.30 -22.03
CA ILE A 156 20.04 8.22 -20.90
C ILE A 156 21.14 7.78 -19.96
N ASP A 157 22.21 8.57 -19.87
CA ASP A 157 23.21 8.42 -18.82
C ASP A 157 22.46 8.57 -17.50
N TRP A 158 22.17 7.44 -16.87
CA TRP A 158 21.68 7.40 -15.51
C TRP A 158 22.80 7.97 -14.64
N GLU A 159 22.80 9.29 -14.42
CA GLU A 159 23.59 9.83 -13.34
C GLU A 159 23.24 9.01 -12.09
N PRO A 160 24.23 8.49 -11.35
CA PRO A 160 23.96 7.70 -10.17
C PRO A 160 23.05 8.55 -9.28
N PHE A 161 21.91 7.97 -8.91
CA PHE A 161 20.89 8.53 -8.04
C PHE A 161 21.42 8.66 -6.59
N ASN A 162 22.62 9.24 -6.46
CA ASN A 162 23.43 9.43 -5.26
C ASN A 162 23.38 10.88 -4.79
N ALA A 163 22.75 11.79 -5.54
CA ALA A 163 22.30 13.03 -4.93
C ALA A 163 21.23 12.63 -3.90
N PRO A 164 21.42 12.91 -2.60
CA PRO A 164 20.31 12.78 -1.66
C PRO A 164 19.21 13.65 -2.24
N ILE A 165 18.09 13.05 -2.64
CA ILE A 165 16.87 13.82 -2.84
C ILE A 165 16.61 14.42 -1.47
N ALA A 166 17.07 15.67 -1.28
CA ALA A 166 16.66 16.50 -0.19
C ALA A 166 15.18 16.72 -0.45
N ARG A 167 14.36 15.77 0.02
CA ARG A 167 12.92 15.82 -0.11
C ARG A 167 12.53 17.09 0.63
N ASP A 168 12.18 18.13 -0.11
CA ASP A 168 11.69 19.36 0.48
C ASP A 168 10.30 19.07 1.04
N PHE A 169 10.29 18.58 2.27
CA PHE A 169 9.07 18.28 3.01
C PHE A 169 8.26 19.56 3.29
N ASN A 170 8.88 20.74 3.21
CA ASN A 170 8.15 22.01 3.32
C ASN A 170 7.33 22.26 2.05
N ALA A 171 7.90 22.04 0.87
CA ALA A 171 7.15 22.11 -0.38
C ALA A 171 6.00 21.07 -0.41
N LEU A 172 6.26 19.82 0.02
CA LEU A 172 5.21 18.80 0.12
C LEU A 172 4.10 19.20 1.10
N ARG A 173 4.44 19.86 2.22
CA ARG A 173 3.45 20.39 3.15
C ARG A 173 2.60 21.48 2.52
N GLN A 174 3.21 22.40 1.77
CA GLN A 174 2.46 23.45 1.05
C GLN A 174 1.47 22.84 0.05
N TYR A 175 1.89 21.84 -0.74
CA TYR A 175 0.98 21.14 -1.64
C TYR A 175 -0.13 20.39 -0.90
N HIS A 176 0.19 19.80 0.26
CA HIS A 176 -0.81 19.15 1.10
C HIS A 176 -1.86 20.15 1.64
N GLU A 177 -1.43 21.36 2.02
CA GLU A 177 -2.32 22.44 2.45
C GLU A 177 -3.23 22.92 1.29
N MET A 178 -2.76 22.90 0.04
CA MET A 178 -3.59 23.19 -1.14
C MET A 178 -4.70 22.14 -1.37
N LEU A 179 -4.61 20.96 -0.76
CA LEU A 179 -5.69 19.97 -0.81
C LEU A 179 -6.85 20.32 0.12
N GLN A 180 -6.63 21.24 1.06
CA GLN A 180 -7.59 21.63 2.08
C GLN A 180 -8.20 22.99 1.75
N GLN A 181 -9.43 23.22 2.20
CA GLN A 181 -10.01 24.56 2.17
C GLN A 181 -9.37 25.43 3.27
N PRO A 182 -8.78 26.60 2.95
CA PRO A 182 -8.08 27.43 3.92
C PRO A 182 -8.90 27.82 5.15
N GLU A 183 -10.21 28.01 4.97
CA GLU A 183 -11.12 28.49 6.01
C GLU A 183 -11.39 27.41 7.06
N THR A 184 -11.49 26.16 6.62
CA THR A 184 -11.93 25.03 7.45
C THR A 184 -10.79 24.07 7.80
N GLY A 185 -9.71 24.03 7.02
CA GLY A 185 -8.60 23.10 7.19
C GLY A 185 -8.97 21.64 6.92
N ILE A 186 -10.10 21.38 6.26
CA ILE A 186 -10.50 20.03 5.83
C ILE A 186 -10.38 19.89 4.32
N MET A 187 -10.26 18.64 3.86
CA MET A 187 -10.03 18.35 2.45
C MET A 187 -11.15 18.89 1.57
N SER A 188 -10.80 19.44 0.41
CA SER A 188 -11.79 19.96 -0.55
C SER A 188 -12.57 18.82 -1.21
N GLN A 189 -13.77 19.12 -1.69
CA GLN A 189 -14.64 18.13 -2.33
C GLN A 189 -14.00 17.46 -3.54
N TRP A 190 -13.26 18.22 -4.35
CA TRP A 190 -12.60 17.69 -5.54
C TRP A 190 -11.58 16.61 -5.20
N TRP A 191 -10.84 16.80 -4.12
CA TRP A 191 -9.87 15.82 -3.66
C TRP A 191 -10.53 14.58 -3.08
N ILE A 192 -11.62 14.71 -2.33
CA ILE A 192 -12.42 13.56 -1.90
C ILE A 192 -12.89 12.73 -3.10
N MET A 193 -13.42 13.38 -4.14
CA MET A 193 -13.90 12.67 -5.34
C MET A 193 -12.76 12.00 -6.10
N TYR A 194 -11.64 12.70 -6.28
CA TYR A 194 -10.44 12.13 -6.91
C TYR A 194 -9.95 10.88 -6.18
N PHE A 195 -9.78 10.95 -4.85
CA PHE A 195 -9.32 9.81 -4.08
C PHE A 195 -10.35 8.67 -4.05
N LEU A 196 -11.65 8.97 -4.14
CA LEU A 196 -12.69 7.94 -4.16
C LEU A 196 -12.62 7.14 -5.46
N GLU A 197 -12.34 7.81 -6.58
CA GLU A 197 -12.09 7.17 -7.87
C GLU A 197 -10.82 6.30 -7.85
N GLN A 198 -9.74 6.81 -7.25
CA GLN A 198 -8.50 6.03 -7.09
C GLN A 198 -8.72 4.77 -6.24
N GLU A 199 -9.46 4.88 -5.13
CA GLU A 199 -9.79 3.73 -4.29
C GLU A 199 -10.76 2.76 -4.99
N TYR A 200 -11.66 3.24 -5.84
CA TYR A 200 -12.47 2.38 -6.69
C TYR A 200 -11.60 1.57 -7.67
N TYR A 201 -10.61 2.17 -8.30
CA TYR A 201 -9.67 1.44 -9.16
C TYR A 201 -8.84 0.42 -8.39
N ARG A 202 -8.43 0.75 -7.15
CA ARG A 202 -7.77 -0.21 -6.25
C ARG A 202 -8.67 -1.37 -5.87
N TYR A 203 -9.95 -1.12 -5.62
CA TYR A 203 -10.93 -2.18 -5.44
C TYR A 203 -11.02 -3.07 -6.70
N LYS A 204 -11.08 -2.48 -7.89
CA LYS A 204 -11.16 -3.26 -9.14
C LYS A 204 -9.92 -4.14 -9.37
N ALA A 205 -8.73 -3.66 -9.02
CA ALA A 205 -7.48 -4.38 -9.23
C ALA A 205 -7.21 -5.43 -8.12
N CYS A 206 -7.47 -5.08 -6.86
CA CYS A 206 -7.04 -5.85 -5.70
C CYS A 206 -8.18 -6.40 -4.84
N SER A 207 -9.44 -6.07 -5.18
CA SER A 207 -10.64 -6.41 -4.38
C SER A 207 -10.61 -5.88 -2.94
N PHE A 208 -9.86 -4.80 -2.69
CA PHE A 208 -9.87 -4.13 -1.40
C PHE A 208 -11.12 -3.26 -1.23
N PRO A 209 -11.94 -3.49 -0.19
CA PRO A 209 -13.20 -2.80 -0.05
C PRO A 209 -12.99 -1.32 0.26
N VAL A 210 -13.93 -0.47 -0.16
CA VAL A 210 -13.94 0.95 0.19
C VAL A 210 -15.29 1.28 0.82
N THR A 211 -15.26 2.00 1.93
CA THR A 211 -16.48 2.48 2.60
C THR A 211 -16.51 4.01 2.58
N LEU A 212 -17.68 4.56 2.24
CA LEU A 212 -17.95 5.98 2.24
C LEU A 212 -19.06 6.28 3.25
N ALA A 213 -18.77 7.11 4.23
CA ALA A 213 -19.78 7.69 5.12
C ALA A 213 -19.98 9.17 4.79
N VAL A 214 -21.21 9.57 4.50
CA VAL A 214 -21.60 10.96 4.23
C VAL A 214 -22.32 11.51 5.44
N PHE A 215 -21.87 12.65 5.94
CA PHE A 215 -22.40 13.35 7.10
C PHE A 215 -23.12 14.62 6.66
N ASP A 216 -24.25 14.88 7.28
CA ASP A 216 -24.90 16.17 7.29
C ASP A 216 -24.83 16.74 8.71
N LEU A 217 -24.14 17.86 8.84
CA LEU A 217 -23.82 18.49 10.11
C LEU A 217 -24.57 19.81 10.23
N THR A 218 -25.53 19.86 11.14
CA THR A 218 -26.37 21.04 11.36
C THR A 218 -26.40 21.43 12.83
N MET A 219 -26.80 22.66 13.10
CA MET A 219 -27.02 23.19 14.43
C MET A 219 -28.52 23.44 14.64
N ARG A 220 -29.05 22.90 15.73
CA ARG A 220 -30.41 23.17 16.21
C ARG A 220 -30.48 24.59 16.72
N THR A 221 -31.34 25.37 16.09
CA THR A 221 -31.68 26.72 16.53
C THR A 221 -33.18 26.77 16.85
N PRO A 222 -33.66 27.81 17.56
CA PRO A 222 -35.09 28.01 17.77
C PRO A 222 -35.91 28.13 16.46
N ARG A 223 -35.25 28.42 15.34
CA ARG A 223 -35.86 28.54 14.00
C ARG A 223 -35.79 27.23 13.18
N GLY A 224 -35.25 26.15 13.76
CA GLY A 224 -35.02 24.88 13.09
C GLY A 224 -33.54 24.55 12.90
N LEU A 225 -33.24 23.61 12.01
CA LEU A 225 -31.86 23.22 11.68
C LEU A 225 -31.20 24.29 10.80
N SER A 226 -30.00 24.69 11.17
CA SER A 226 -29.17 25.64 10.43
C SER A 226 -27.81 25.05 10.10
N PRO A 227 -27.15 25.45 9.00
CA PRO A 227 -25.77 25.03 8.72
C PRO A 227 -24.81 25.46 9.83
N LEU A 228 -23.79 24.66 10.08
CA LEU A 228 -22.71 25.02 11.01
C LEU A 228 -21.87 26.18 10.47
N SER A 229 -21.36 27.02 11.36
CA SER A 229 -20.39 28.06 10.99
C SER A 229 -19.01 27.46 10.70
N VAL A 230 -18.19 28.20 9.96
CA VAL A 230 -16.80 27.81 9.62
C VAL A 230 -15.98 27.46 10.86
N SER A 231 -16.15 28.19 11.96
CA SER A 231 -15.46 27.90 13.23
C SER A 231 -15.82 26.53 13.80
N HIS A 232 -17.10 26.13 13.73
CA HIS A 232 -17.53 24.80 14.15
C HIS A 232 -16.93 23.71 13.27
N ILE A 233 -16.97 23.90 11.95
CA ILE A 233 -16.42 22.93 10.99
C ILE A 233 -14.92 22.76 11.17
N LYS A 234 -14.17 23.83 11.42
CA LYS A 234 -12.73 23.75 11.69
C LYS A 234 -12.41 22.90 12.91
N GLN A 235 -13.15 23.07 14.02
CA GLN A 235 -12.95 22.27 15.22
C GLN A 235 -13.34 20.80 15.01
N ILE A 236 -14.48 20.55 14.36
CA ILE A 236 -14.90 19.19 13.99
C ILE A 236 -13.83 18.54 13.11
N GLY A 237 -13.37 19.24 12.08
CA GLY A 237 -12.34 18.77 11.16
C GLY A 237 -11.05 18.35 11.86
N GLN A 238 -10.56 19.17 12.80
CA GLN A 238 -9.39 18.84 13.62
C GLN A 238 -9.61 17.57 14.46
N ARG A 239 -10.77 17.45 15.11
CA ARG A 239 -11.09 16.28 15.94
C ARG A 239 -11.20 15.00 15.11
N VAL A 240 -11.92 15.05 13.99
CA VAL A 240 -12.04 13.90 13.08
C VAL A 240 -10.67 13.52 12.53
N THR A 241 -9.84 14.51 12.17
CA THR A 241 -8.47 14.28 11.68
C THR A 241 -7.57 13.58 12.71
N ASN A 242 -7.75 13.90 13.99
CA ASN A 242 -7.01 13.25 15.08
C ASN A 242 -7.54 11.84 15.39
N ALA A 243 -8.81 11.56 15.14
CA ALA A 243 -9.46 10.29 15.46
C ALA A 243 -9.41 9.25 14.32
N LYS A 244 -9.23 9.69 13.07
CA LYS A 244 -9.14 8.83 11.89
C LYS A 244 -7.70 8.32 11.66
N ARG A 245 -7.54 7.25 10.87
CA ARG A 245 -6.21 6.79 10.43
C ARG A 245 -5.62 7.77 9.42
N LYS A 246 -4.30 7.70 9.20
CA LYS A 246 -3.62 8.58 8.24
C LYS A 246 -4.12 8.39 6.80
N ILE A 247 -4.50 7.17 6.43
CA ILE A 247 -5.04 6.81 5.11
C ILE A 247 -6.52 7.17 4.95
N ASP A 248 -7.28 7.29 6.04
CA ASP A 248 -8.69 7.68 5.97
C ASP A 248 -8.75 9.16 5.55
N LEU A 249 -9.75 9.55 4.76
CA LEU A 249 -9.89 10.94 4.28
C LEU A 249 -11.17 11.55 4.81
N PHE A 250 -11.09 12.78 5.32
CA PHE A 250 -12.24 13.55 5.76
C PHE A 250 -12.24 14.91 5.08
N GLY A 251 -13.37 15.27 4.47
CA GLY A 251 -13.47 16.49 3.68
C GLY A 251 -14.90 16.87 3.32
N HIS A 252 -15.00 17.94 2.55
CA HIS A 252 -16.27 18.39 1.98
C HIS A 252 -16.78 17.37 0.95
N PHE A 253 -18.10 17.21 0.89
CA PHE A 253 -18.78 16.38 -0.11
C PHE A 253 -19.83 17.17 -0.89
N GLY A 254 -20.21 18.34 -0.37
CA GLY A 254 -21.08 19.32 -1.00
C GLY A 254 -21.04 20.62 -0.20
N SER A 255 -22.07 21.45 -0.31
CA SER A 255 -22.14 22.73 0.41
C SER A 255 -22.32 22.55 1.92
N THR A 256 -23.10 21.57 2.35
CA THR A 256 -23.39 21.27 3.77
C THR A 256 -23.07 19.83 4.15
N LEU A 257 -22.55 19.05 3.20
CA LEU A 257 -22.25 17.63 3.36
C LEU A 257 -20.76 17.41 3.47
N TYR A 258 -20.40 16.43 4.28
CA TYR A 258 -19.02 16.02 4.54
C TYR A 258 -18.88 14.53 4.29
N ALA A 259 -17.71 14.09 3.87
CA ALA A 259 -17.43 12.69 3.60
C ALA A 259 -16.28 12.20 4.46
N LEU A 260 -16.42 10.99 4.99
CA LEU A 260 -15.35 10.17 5.52
C LEU A 260 -15.17 8.97 4.59
N MET A 261 -14.06 8.95 3.86
CA MET A 261 -13.65 7.81 3.05
C MET A 261 -12.73 6.92 3.88
N LEU A 262 -13.03 5.62 3.85
CA LEU A 262 -12.31 4.58 4.58
C LEU A 262 -11.78 3.56 3.58
N PRO A 263 -10.53 3.73 3.09
CA PRO A 263 -9.87 2.75 2.25
C PRO A 263 -9.73 1.40 2.96
N HIS A 264 -9.78 0.33 2.18
CA HIS A 264 -9.55 -1.05 2.64
C HIS A 264 -10.43 -1.43 3.84
N THR A 265 -11.66 -0.91 3.87
CA THR A 265 -12.57 -1.05 5.00
C THR A 265 -13.93 -1.50 4.49
N GLU A 266 -14.38 -2.66 4.99
CA GLU A 266 -15.71 -3.20 4.71
C GLU A 266 -16.81 -2.45 5.47
N LEU A 267 -18.08 -2.69 5.09
CA LEU A 267 -19.23 -1.96 5.61
C LEU A 267 -19.38 -2.05 7.13
N SER A 268 -19.20 -3.23 7.73
CA SER A 268 -19.35 -3.46 9.17
C SER A 268 -18.33 -2.64 9.97
N ALA A 269 -17.05 -2.75 9.61
CA ALA A 269 -15.95 -2.00 10.20
C ALA A 269 -16.10 -0.49 9.97
N GLY A 270 -16.47 -0.10 8.75
CA GLY A 270 -16.71 1.30 8.41
C GLY A 270 -17.85 1.91 9.21
N THR A 271 -18.93 1.16 9.44
CA THR A 271 -20.06 1.58 10.30
C THR A 271 -19.61 1.83 11.73
N MET A 272 -18.75 0.98 12.29
CA MET A 272 -18.19 1.19 13.64
C MET A 272 -17.35 2.47 13.71
N VAL A 273 -16.47 2.70 12.72
CA VAL A 273 -15.66 3.92 12.66
C VAL A 273 -16.54 5.16 12.51
N ALA A 274 -17.52 5.12 11.61
CA ALA A 274 -18.40 6.24 11.34
C ALA A 274 -19.28 6.58 12.57
N ASN A 275 -19.79 5.57 13.29
CA ASN A 275 -20.51 5.76 14.55
C ASN A 275 -19.62 6.30 15.67
N ARG A 276 -18.36 5.89 15.73
CA ARG A 276 -17.39 6.45 16.67
C ARG A 276 -17.13 7.92 16.37
N ILE A 277 -16.96 8.29 15.10
CA ILE A 277 -16.81 9.69 14.67
C ILE A 277 -18.08 10.50 14.97
N LYS A 278 -19.27 9.96 14.68
CA LYS A 278 -20.54 10.58 15.04
C LYS A 278 -20.63 10.86 16.54
N SER A 279 -20.32 9.86 17.37
CA SER A 279 -20.32 9.99 18.83
C SER A 279 -19.29 11.02 19.31
N LEU A 280 -18.13 11.07 18.65
CA LEU A 280 -17.10 12.06 18.93
C LEU A 280 -17.58 13.47 18.60
N ILE A 281 -18.36 13.67 17.54
CA ILE A 281 -18.94 14.99 17.21
C ILE A 281 -20.02 15.38 18.22
N THR A 282 -20.87 14.44 18.67
CA THR A 282 -22.01 14.74 19.54
C THR A 282 -21.67 14.83 21.04
N ASN A 283 -20.72 14.04 21.54
CA ASN A 283 -20.53 13.84 22.99
C ASN A 283 -19.56 14.81 23.67
N HIS A 284 -19.20 15.92 23.03
CA HIS A 284 -18.27 16.86 23.65
C HIS A 284 -18.96 17.73 24.71
N GLN A 285 -18.36 17.78 25.91
CA GLN A 285 -18.63 18.82 26.90
C GLN A 285 -17.60 19.95 26.77
N GLU A 286 -18.10 21.17 26.59
CA GLU A 286 -17.60 22.45 27.13
C GLU A 286 -16.15 22.94 26.89
N GLU A 287 -15.26 22.25 26.18
CA GLU A 287 -13.88 22.77 25.99
C GLU A 287 -13.79 24.10 25.22
N PHE A 288 -14.85 24.51 24.52
CA PHE A 288 -14.86 25.73 23.69
C PHE A 288 -16.05 26.68 23.96
N GLY A 289 -16.76 26.50 25.08
CA GLY A 289 -17.87 27.39 25.47
C GLY A 289 -19.12 27.28 24.58
N TRP A 290 -19.27 26.18 23.84
CA TRP A 290 -20.43 25.90 23.01
C TRP A 290 -21.26 24.76 23.61
N ASP A 291 -22.57 24.91 23.52
CA ASP A 291 -23.51 23.85 23.89
C ASP A 291 -23.61 22.84 22.73
N ASN A 292 -22.79 21.79 22.78
CA ASN A 292 -22.78 20.73 21.75
C ASN A 292 -24.09 19.94 21.70
N SER A 293 -25.00 20.10 22.68
CA SER A 293 -26.36 19.54 22.60
C SER A 293 -27.15 20.06 21.39
N GLN A 294 -26.70 21.16 20.79
CA GLN A 294 -27.29 21.76 19.61
C GLN A 294 -26.79 21.15 18.30
N ILE A 295 -25.67 20.41 18.26
CA ILE A 295 -25.19 19.82 17.00
C ILE A 295 -26.02 18.58 16.67
N ASN A 296 -26.66 18.60 15.50
CA ASN A 296 -27.36 17.47 14.92
C ASN A 296 -26.49 16.85 13.82
N VAL A 297 -26.24 15.55 13.96
CA VAL A 297 -25.43 14.77 13.02
C VAL A 297 -26.29 13.69 12.40
N ARG A 298 -26.51 13.80 11.09
CA ARG A 298 -27.06 12.73 10.26
C ARG A 298 -25.94 12.10 9.46
N MET A 299 -26.07 10.81 9.20
CA MET A 299 -25.03 10.04 8.53
C MET A 299 -25.69 8.98 7.66
N GLY A 300 -25.20 8.83 6.44
CA GLY A 300 -25.48 7.68 5.59
C GLY A 300 -24.18 6.99 5.22
N ILE A 301 -24.20 5.67 5.09
CA ILE A 301 -23.02 4.86 4.83
C ILE A 301 -23.27 3.84 3.72
N ALA A 302 -22.29 3.68 2.85
CA ALA A 302 -22.29 2.63 1.84
C ALA A 302 -20.87 2.11 1.62
N SER A 303 -20.76 0.90 1.08
CA SER A 303 -19.48 0.26 0.81
C SER A 303 -19.49 -0.48 -0.53
N ILE A 304 -18.34 -0.54 -1.18
CA ILE A 304 -18.07 -1.47 -2.27
C ILE A 304 -17.28 -2.65 -1.69
N PRO A 305 -17.68 -3.90 -1.94
CA PRO A 305 -18.77 -4.34 -2.81
C PRO A 305 -20.15 -4.51 -2.16
N THR A 306 -20.26 -4.31 -0.85
CA THR A 306 -21.44 -4.76 -0.09
C THR A 306 -22.74 -4.06 -0.48
N SER A 307 -22.70 -2.75 -0.67
CA SER A 307 -23.88 -1.90 -0.94
C SER A 307 -23.90 -1.37 -2.37
N ALA A 308 -22.77 -1.42 -3.08
CA ALA A 308 -22.61 -0.91 -4.43
C ALA A 308 -21.54 -1.68 -5.21
N GLN A 309 -21.63 -1.66 -6.55
CA GLN A 309 -20.70 -2.33 -7.46
C GLN A 309 -19.77 -1.35 -8.22
N ASP A 310 -20.16 -0.08 -8.25
CA ASP A 310 -19.45 1.00 -8.94
C ASP A 310 -19.40 2.28 -8.09
N LEU A 311 -18.58 3.22 -8.52
CA LEU A 311 -18.36 4.49 -7.83
C LEU A 311 -19.66 5.31 -7.70
N ASN A 312 -20.45 5.37 -8.76
CA ASN A 312 -21.71 6.10 -8.76
C ASN A 312 -22.73 5.47 -7.80
N GLY A 313 -22.87 4.15 -7.82
CA GLY A 313 -23.71 3.41 -6.87
C GLY A 313 -23.30 3.63 -5.42
N LEU A 314 -21.99 3.69 -5.14
CA LEU A 314 -21.47 3.96 -3.79
C LEU A 314 -21.93 5.33 -3.28
N ILE A 315 -21.78 6.36 -4.11
CA ILE A 315 -22.20 7.73 -3.77
C ILE A 315 -23.72 7.80 -3.60
N MET A 316 -24.48 7.26 -4.56
CA MET A 316 -25.94 7.27 -4.52
C MET A 316 -26.47 6.57 -3.27
N GLN A 317 -25.94 5.39 -2.95
CA GLN A 317 -26.39 4.60 -1.81
C GLN A 317 -26.07 5.26 -0.47
N ALA A 318 -24.89 5.89 -0.33
CA ALA A 318 -24.55 6.62 0.89
C ALA A 318 -25.46 7.84 1.10
N VAL A 319 -25.80 8.56 0.02
CA VAL A 319 -26.71 9.71 0.08
C VAL A 319 -28.16 9.26 0.33
N GLU A 320 -28.57 8.13 -0.23
CA GLU A 320 -29.90 7.57 0.02
C GLU A 320 -30.06 7.12 1.48
N ASP A 321 -29.06 6.45 2.04
CA ASP A 321 -29.02 6.06 3.45
C ASP A 321 -29.04 7.29 4.39
N LEU A 322 -28.36 8.38 4.00
CA LEU A 322 -28.40 9.65 4.72
C LEU A 322 -29.82 10.24 4.73
N LYS A 323 -30.51 10.20 3.59
CA LYS A 323 -31.90 10.67 3.47
C LYS A 323 -32.85 9.80 4.28
N ALA A 324 -32.67 8.49 4.29
CA ALA A 324 -33.46 7.57 5.10
C ALA A 324 -33.32 7.88 6.61
N THR A 325 -32.10 8.20 7.05
CA THR A 325 -31.82 8.61 8.43
C THR A 325 -32.55 9.90 8.81
N ALA A 326 -32.79 10.81 7.87
CA ALA A 326 -33.54 12.05 8.10
C ALA A 326 -35.05 11.83 8.33
N ALA A 327 -35.62 10.72 7.88
CA ALA A 327 -37.05 10.42 8.04
C ALA A 327 -37.40 9.86 9.43
N VAL A 328 -36.39 9.48 10.23
CA VAL A 328 -36.54 8.80 11.52
C VAL A 328 -36.28 9.72 12.73
N SER A 329 -35.74 10.93 12.49
CA SER A 329 -35.29 11.89 13.51
C SER A 329 -36.21 13.09 13.67
#